data_AF-A0A399W8I8-F1
#
_entry.id   AF-A0A399W8I8-F1
#
_cell.length_a   1.000
_cell.length_b   1.000
_cell.length_c   1.000
_cell.angle_alpha   90.00
_cell.angle_beta   90.00
_cell.angle_gamma   90.00
#
_symmetry.space_group_name_H-M   'P 1'
#
loop_
_entity.id
_entity.type
_entity.pdbx_description
1 polymer ?
#
loop_
_entity_poly.entity_id
_entity_poly.type
_entity_poly.pdbx_seq_one_letter_code
_entity_poly.pdbx_strand_id
1 'polypeptide(L)'
;MVKRTKKLDLIDTLTKIKEYLPLLPGEDERQRMAQIIPEIKQELELLRESIGRFPDESETRQVSNAIQTLVSFFDTLKDKPLLAEMLLPKKVKPRKTKSSIVDVDTLQKQLERLPTEKILEELTKHKKDVLIGLSTKMNITANKKLTKNALADRIFKLGFANKRGYDLLSGKTG
;
A
#
# COMPACT_ATOMS: atom_id res chain seq x y z
N MET A 1 -47.92 0.80 -71.20
CA MET A 1 -47.86 0.56 -69.73
C MET A 1 -47.93 1.91 -69.02
N VAL A 2 -49.07 2.23 -68.42
CA VAL A 2 -49.29 3.52 -67.73
C VAL A 2 -48.65 3.44 -66.33
N LYS A 3 -47.64 4.28 -66.08
CA LYS A 3 -47.07 4.48 -64.75
C LYS A 3 -48.17 5.04 -63.84
N ARG A 4 -48.78 4.19 -63.01
CA ARG A 4 -49.64 4.64 -61.91
C ARG A 4 -48.76 5.34 -60.89
N THR A 5 -48.66 6.67 -60.99
CA THR A 5 -48.28 7.52 -59.87
C THR A 5 -49.26 7.23 -58.75
N LYS A 6 -48.83 6.48 -57.72
CA LYS A 6 -49.60 6.30 -56.49
C LYS A 6 -49.93 7.71 -56.00
N LYS A 7 -51.22 8.09 -56.03
CA LYS A 7 -51.68 9.27 -55.29
C LYS A 7 -51.20 9.05 -53.85
N LEU A 8 -50.32 9.94 -53.38
CA LEU A 8 -49.97 9.99 -51.97
C LEU A 8 -51.29 10.03 -51.21
N ASP A 9 -51.56 8.99 -50.44
CA ASP A 9 -52.74 8.96 -49.61
C ASP A 9 -52.54 10.03 -48.54
N LEU A 10 -53.19 11.17 -48.76
CA LEU A 10 -53.14 12.34 -47.90
C LEU A 10 -53.56 11.98 -46.48
N ILE A 11 -54.44 10.99 -46.33
CA ILE A 11 -54.93 10.51 -45.03
C ILE A 11 -53.82 9.75 -44.32
N ASP A 12 -53.16 8.79 -44.99
CA ASP A 12 -52.01 8.06 -44.41
C ASP A 12 -50.84 9.00 -44.06
N THR A 13 -50.60 10.01 -44.90
CA THR A 13 -49.53 10.98 -44.68
C THR A 13 -49.85 11.88 -43.47
N LEU A 14 -51.11 12.33 -43.34
CA LEU A 14 -51.58 13.09 -42.18
C LEU A 14 -51.54 12.27 -40.89
N THR A 15 -51.89 10.99 -40.95
CA THR A 15 -51.82 10.07 -39.80
C THR A 15 -50.38 9.92 -39.34
N LYS A 16 -49.45 9.68 -40.25
CA LYS A 16 -48.02 9.62 -39.94
C LYS A 16 -47.49 10.93 -39.36
N ILE A 17 -47.84 12.07 -39.94
CA ILE A 17 -47.42 13.38 -39.40
C ILE A 17 -47.94 13.59 -37.97
N LYS A 18 -49.18 13.17 -37.68
CA LYS A 18 -49.73 13.20 -36.32
C LYS A 18 -49.02 12.25 -35.35
N GLU A 19 -48.54 11.11 -35.83
CA GLU A 19 -47.74 10.17 -35.03
C GLU A 19 -46.34 10.72 -34.73
N TYR A 20 -45.74 11.49 -35.66
CA TYR A 20 -44.40 12.07 -35.48
C TYR A 20 -44.39 13.41 -34.75
N LEU A 21 -45.49 14.17 -34.77
CA LEU A 21 -45.61 15.47 -34.10
C LEU A 21 -45.26 15.45 -32.59
N PRO A 22 -45.70 14.45 -31.80
CA PRO A 22 -45.33 14.32 -30.39
C PRO A 22 -43.87 13.94 -30.15
N LEU A 23 -43.17 13.43 -31.17
CA LEU A 23 -41.75 13.06 -31.09
C LEU A 23 -40.83 14.26 -31.35
N LEU A 24 -41.38 15.39 -31.81
CA LEU A 24 -40.61 16.61 -31.95
C LEU A 24 -40.33 17.20 -30.57
N PRO A 25 -39.09 17.60 -30.29
CA PRO A 25 -38.75 18.16 -29.00
C PRO A 25 -39.55 19.43 -28.77
N GLY A 26 -40.16 19.53 -27.60
CA GLY A 26 -40.86 20.74 -27.14
C GLY A 26 -39.89 21.91 -26.97
N GLU A 27 -40.41 23.13 -26.80
CA GLU A 27 -39.61 24.34 -26.54
C GLU A 27 -38.58 24.14 -25.42
N ASP A 28 -39.01 23.59 -24.28
CA ASP A 28 -38.13 23.33 -23.12
C ASP A 28 -37.05 22.29 -23.41
N GLU A 29 -37.33 21.30 -24.25
CA GLU A 29 -36.35 20.31 -24.67
C GLU A 29 -35.36 20.90 -25.68
N ARG A 30 -35.82 21.72 -26.62
CA ARG A 30 -34.96 22.45 -27.55
C ARG A 30 -34.03 23.41 -26.82
N GLN A 31 -34.53 24.14 -25.83
CA GLN A 31 -33.71 25.05 -25.02
C GLN A 31 -32.68 24.27 -24.19
N ARG A 32 -33.08 23.15 -23.56
CA ARG A 32 -32.14 22.27 -22.85
C ARG A 32 -31.07 21.70 -23.78
N MET A 33 -31.45 21.19 -24.95
CA MET A 33 -30.49 20.70 -25.95
C MET A 33 -29.54 21.82 -26.42
N ALA A 34 -30.06 23.02 -26.66
CA ALA A 34 -29.25 24.17 -27.05
C ALA A 34 -28.24 24.59 -25.97
N GLN A 35 -28.57 24.40 -24.69
CA GLN A 35 -27.65 24.66 -23.57
C GLN A 35 -26.57 23.57 -23.42
N ILE A 36 -26.90 22.32 -23.71
CA ILE A 36 -25.97 21.17 -23.59
C ILE A 36 -24.97 21.13 -24.76
N ILE A 37 -25.34 21.59 -25.95
CA ILE A 37 -24.46 21.58 -27.14
C ILE A 37 -23.11 22.30 -26.91
N PRO A 38 -23.07 23.51 -26.32
CA PRO A 38 -21.82 24.18 -25.94
C PRO A 38 -20.94 23.36 -24.99
N GLU A 39 -21.53 22.68 -24.01
CA GLU A 39 -20.81 21.85 -23.04
C GLU A 39 -20.15 20.65 -23.75
N ILE A 40 -20.91 19.96 -24.60
CA ILE A 40 -20.38 18.85 -25.42
C ILE A 40 -19.25 19.34 -26.33
N LYS A 41 -19.40 20.53 -26.94
CA LYS A 41 -18.35 21.12 -27.78
C LYS A 41 -17.07 21.37 -26.98
N GLN A 42 -17.19 21.88 -25.76
CA GLN A 42 -16.05 22.14 -24.89
C GLN A 42 -15.34 20.84 -24.48
N GLU A 43 -16.09 19.81 -24.09
CA GLU A 43 -15.53 18.49 -23.77
C GLU A 43 -14.80 17.85 -24.97
N LEU A 44 -15.34 18.01 -26.18
CA LEU A 44 -14.70 17.51 -27.40
C LEU A 44 -13.39 18.26 -27.73
N GLU A 45 -13.31 19.57 -27.49
CA GLU A 45 -12.05 20.31 -27.65
C GLU A 45 -11.02 19.91 -26.60
N LEU A 46 -11.43 19.70 -25.34
CA LEU A 46 -10.55 19.16 -24.29
C LEU A 46 -10.02 17.77 -24.66
N LEU A 47 -10.90 16.90 -25.18
CA LEU A 47 -10.49 15.59 -25.67
C LEU A 47 -9.49 15.72 -26.83
N ARG A 48 -9.74 16.61 -27.80
CA ARG A 48 -8.81 16.86 -28.91
C ARG A 48 -7.45 17.36 -28.42
N GLU A 49 -7.41 18.29 -27.49
CA GLU A 49 -6.17 18.79 -26.89
C GLU A 49 -5.42 17.69 -26.13
N SER A 50 -6.15 16.88 -25.36
CA SER A 50 -5.54 15.74 -24.64
C SER A 50 -4.99 14.68 -25.59
N ILE A 51 -5.67 14.42 -26.72
CA ILE A 51 -5.19 13.53 -27.76
C ILE A 51 -3.85 14.05 -28.34
N GLY A 52 -3.75 15.36 -28.56
CA GLY A 52 -2.53 16.01 -29.03
C GLY A 52 -1.38 16.04 -28.01
N ARG A 53 -1.63 15.66 -26.75
CA ARG A 53 -0.62 15.54 -25.68
C ARG A 53 -0.13 14.12 -25.47
N PHE A 54 -0.70 13.12 -26.14
CA PHE A 54 -0.12 11.78 -26.09
C PHE A 54 1.22 11.78 -26.83
N PRO A 55 2.23 11.11 -26.27
CA PRO A 55 3.53 11.05 -26.92
C PRO A 55 3.38 10.36 -28.27
N ASP A 56 3.98 10.94 -29.29
CA ASP A 56 3.97 10.35 -30.61
C ASP A 56 4.86 9.08 -30.66
N GLU A 57 4.79 8.35 -31.77
CA GLU A 57 5.59 7.14 -31.93
C GLU A 57 7.11 7.42 -31.88
N SER A 58 7.53 8.65 -32.19
CA SER A 58 8.93 9.07 -32.13
C SER A 58 9.38 9.30 -30.69
N GLU A 59 8.60 10.02 -29.90
CA GLU A 59 8.82 10.32 -28.47
C GLU A 59 8.81 9.03 -27.65
N THR A 60 7.86 8.13 -27.91
CA THR A 60 7.84 6.81 -27.25
C THR A 60 9.08 5.99 -27.57
N ARG A 61 9.56 5.99 -28.82
CA ARG A 61 10.82 5.34 -29.21
C ARG A 61 12.04 6.01 -28.56
N GLN A 62 12.07 7.34 -28.50
CA GLN A 62 13.17 8.08 -27.85
C GLN A 62 13.25 7.76 -26.35
N VAL A 63 12.11 7.76 -25.65
CA VAL A 63 12.03 7.38 -24.24
C VAL A 63 12.45 5.92 -24.06
N SER A 64 11.98 5.01 -24.91
CA SER A 64 12.40 3.60 -24.88
C SER A 64 13.91 3.44 -25.05
N ASN A 65 14.52 4.17 -26.00
CA ASN A 65 15.95 4.15 -26.22
C ASN A 65 16.72 4.73 -25.02
N ALA A 66 16.26 5.84 -24.45
CA ALA A 66 16.86 6.44 -23.26
C ALA A 66 16.82 5.48 -22.05
N ILE A 67 15.70 4.77 -21.87
CA ILE A 67 15.56 3.72 -20.84
C ILE A 67 16.56 2.60 -21.12
N GLN A 68 16.68 2.13 -22.37
CA GLN A 68 17.62 1.08 -22.72
C GLN A 68 19.07 1.50 -22.45
N THR A 69 19.45 2.74 -22.81
CA THR A 69 20.77 3.30 -22.52
C THR A 69 21.03 3.37 -21.01
N LEU A 70 20.05 3.78 -20.21
CA LEU A 70 20.17 3.79 -18.76
C LEU A 70 20.38 2.37 -18.20
N VAL A 71 19.61 1.40 -18.68
CA VAL A 71 19.76 -0.01 -18.27
C VAL A 71 21.17 -0.51 -18.60
N SER A 72 21.63 -0.30 -19.84
CA SER A 72 22.99 -0.66 -20.25
C SER A 72 24.06 0.04 -19.40
N PHE A 73 23.87 1.31 -19.08
CA PHE A 73 24.76 2.03 -18.18
C PHE A 73 24.81 1.37 -16.79
N PHE A 74 23.66 1.03 -16.19
CA PHE A 74 23.63 0.32 -14.90
C PHE A 74 24.24 -1.07 -14.98
N ASP A 75 24.11 -1.79 -16.09
CA ASP A 75 24.77 -3.07 -16.29
C ASP A 75 26.30 -2.91 -16.34
N THR A 76 26.82 -1.88 -17.04
CA THR A 76 28.27 -1.61 -17.03
C THR A 76 28.80 -1.19 -15.66
N LEU A 77 27.94 -0.62 -14.80
CA LEU A 77 28.30 -0.32 -13.40
C LEU A 77 28.38 -1.57 -12.52
N LYS A 78 27.69 -2.66 -12.86
CA LYS A 78 27.85 -3.95 -12.15
C LYS A 78 29.26 -4.51 -12.33
N ASP A 79 29.82 -4.36 -13.53
CA ASP A 79 31.16 -4.83 -13.88
C ASP A 79 32.27 -3.90 -13.35
N LYS A 80 31.91 -2.68 -12.90
CA LYS A 80 32.84 -1.66 -12.39
C LYS A 80 32.39 -1.15 -11.01
N PRO A 81 32.52 -1.97 -9.95
CA PRO A 81 31.98 -1.64 -8.62
C PRO A 81 32.58 -0.36 -8.01
N LEU A 82 33.85 -0.06 -8.26
CA LEU A 82 34.49 1.17 -7.76
C LEU A 82 33.91 2.43 -8.42
N LEU A 83 33.59 2.37 -9.72
CA LEU A 83 32.95 3.47 -10.45
C LEU A 83 31.50 3.65 -10.00
N ALA A 84 30.80 2.56 -9.73
CA ALA A 84 29.45 2.58 -9.18
C ALA A 84 29.41 3.23 -7.78
N GLU A 85 30.39 2.96 -6.92
CA GLU A 85 30.47 3.59 -5.60
C GLU A 85 30.82 5.08 -5.64
N MET A 86 31.56 5.54 -6.66
CA MET A 86 31.82 6.97 -6.88
C MET A 86 30.60 7.72 -7.45
N LEU A 87 29.89 7.14 -8.41
CA LEU A 87 28.77 7.78 -9.11
C LEU A 87 27.45 7.68 -8.35
N LEU A 88 27.25 6.58 -7.63
CA LEU A 88 26.11 6.36 -6.75
C LEU A 88 26.65 6.18 -5.33
N PRO A 89 27.18 7.26 -4.72
CA PRO A 89 27.68 7.18 -3.36
C PRO A 89 26.55 6.64 -2.52
N LYS A 90 26.75 5.43 -1.97
CA LYS A 90 25.80 4.81 -1.07
C LYS A 90 25.57 5.83 0.03
N LYS A 91 24.42 6.51 0.02
CA LYS A 91 23.92 7.16 1.23
C LYS A 91 23.84 6.03 2.21
N VAL A 92 24.84 5.95 3.09
CA VAL A 92 24.84 5.03 4.21
C VAL A 92 23.55 5.37 4.91
N LYS A 93 22.51 4.56 4.68
CA LYS A 93 21.27 4.67 5.45
C LYS A 93 21.76 4.69 6.88
N PRO A 94 21.41 5.71 7.70
CA PRO A 94 21.82 5.76 9.08
C PRO A 94 21.48 4.38 9.65
N ARG A 95 22.54 3.60 9.90
CA ARG A 95 22.44 2.24 10.43
C ARG A 95 21.62 2.43 11.68
N LYS A 96 20.38 1.91 11.66
CA LYS A 96 19.32 2.12 12.66
C LYS A 96 19.96 2.56 13.97
N THR A 97 19.77 3.83 14.29
CA THR A 97 20.19 4.45 15.55
C THR A 97 19.98 3.42 16.63
N LYS A 98 21.08 3.09 17.32
CA LYS A 98 21.18 2.19 18.46
C LYS A 98 19.79 1.91 19.04
N SER A 99 19.32 0.68 18.85
CA SER A 99 18.30 0.10 19.73
C SER A 99 18.64 0.63 21.12
N SER A 100 17.74 1.37 21.76
CA SER A 100 17.88 1.70 23.18
C SER A 100 18.33 0.41 23.85
N ILE A 101 19.59 0.37 24.30
CA ILE A 101 20.17 -0.83 24.89
C ILE A 101 19.46 -0.93 26.23
N VAL A 102 18.28 -1.56 26.22
CA VAL A 102 17.67 -2.03 27.45
C VAL A 102 18.65 -3.07 27.93
N ASP A 103 19.43 -2.70 28.94
CA ASP A 103 20.37 -3.61 29.56
C ASP A 103 19.57 -4.75 30.15
N VAL A 104 19.76 -5.95 29.58
CA VAL A 104 19.06 -7.17 29.96
C VAL A 104 19.29 -7.47 31.45
N ASP A 105 20.41 -7.01 32.02
CA ASP A 105 20.73 -7.17 33.44
C ASP A 105 19.86 -6.29 34.32
N THR A 106 19.66 -5.03 33.92
CA THR A 106 18.74 -4.12 34.62
C THR A 106 17.29 -4.61 34.52
N LEU A 107 16.89 -5.10 33.36
CA LEU A 107 15.54 -5.64 33.14
C LEU A 107 15.28 -6.86 34.02
N GLN A 108 16.23 -7.81 34.10
CA GLN A 108 16.08 -8.96 34.98
C GLN A 108 15.91 -8.55 36.44
N LYS A 109 16.76 -7.64 36.94
CA LYS A 109 16.68 -7.15 38.34
C LYS A 109 15.35 -6.44 38.62
N GLN A 110 14.83 -5.69 37.65
CA GLN A 110 13.52 -5.04 37.76
C GLN A 110 12.40 -6.08 37.85
N LEU A 111 12.41 -7.09 36.98
CA LEU A 111 11.41 -8.15 36.98
C LEU A 111 11.47 -9.01 38.26
N GLU A 112 12.66 -9.25 38.81
CA GLU A 112 12.83 -9.97 40.08
C GLU A 112 12.25 -9.21 41.28
N ARG A 113 12.17 -7.87 41.23
CA ARG A 113 11.57 -7.02 42.27
C ARG A 113 10.05 -6.85 42.13
N LEU A 114 9.48 -7.14 40.96
CA LEU A 114 8.05 -6.98 40.72
C LEU A 114 7.24 -8.14 41.32
N PRO A 115 6.00 -7.90 41.78
CA PRO A 115 5.09 -8.97 42.17
C PRO A 115 4.77 -9.85 40.95
N THR A 116 4.56 -11.15 41.18
CA THR A 116 4.44 -12.16 40.11
C THR A 116 3.36 -11.81 39.08
N GLU A 117 2.23 -11.24 39.54
CA GLU A 117 1.12 -10.80 38.70
C GLU A 117 1.51 -9.74 37.65
N LYS A 118 2.48 -8.87 37.96
CA LYS A 118 2.88 -7.74 37.10
C LYS A 118 4.01 -8.07 36.13
N ILE A 119 4.69 -9.20 36.30
CA ILE A 119 5.86 -9.58 35.49
C ILE A 119 5.47 -9.81 34.04
N LEU A 120 4.34 -10.48 33.79
CA LEU A 120 3.90 -10.77 32.42
C LEU A 120 3.53 -9.50 31.66
N GLU A 121 2.81 -8.58 32.31
CA GLU A 121 2.47 -7.27 31.75
C GLU A 121 3.73 -6.48 31.39
N GLU A 122 4.73 -6.46 32.27
CA GLU A 122 5.99 -5.76 32.02
C GLU A 122 6.78 -6.39 30.87
N LEU A 123 6.86 -7.73 30.80
CA LEU A 123 7.51 -8.45 29.70
C LEU A 123 6.87 -8.13 28.34
N THR A 124 5.54 -7.98 28.28
CA THR A 124 4.84 -7.66 27.02
C THR A 124 5.11 -6.23 26.51
N LYS A 125 5.65 -5.33 27.33
CA LYS A 125 6.03 -3.96 26.89
C LYS A 125 7.33 -3.95 26.08
N HIS A 126 8.21 -4.93 26.27
CA HIS A 126 9.52 -4.96 25.61
C HIS A 126 9.50 -5.54 24.19
N LYS A 127 10.52 -5.20 23.38
CA LYS A 127 10.67 -5.74 22.01
C LYS A 127 11.08 -7.21 22.06
N LYS A 128 10.71 -7.97 21.03
CA LYS A 128 11.03 -9.41 20.90
C LYS A 128 12.53 -9.68 21.05
N ASP A 129 13.40 -8.82 20.52
CA ASP A 129 14.85 -9.00 20.59
C ASP A 129 15.39 -8.93 22.04
N VAL A 130 14.82 -8.04 22.87
CA VAL A 130 15.17 -7.92 24.30
C VAL A 130 14.71 -9.17 25.06
N LEU A 131 13.53 -9.68 24.75
CA LEU A 131 13.01 -10.93 25.34
C LEU A 131 13.86 -12.15 24.95
N ILE A 132 14.38 -12.20 23.71
CA ILE A 132 15.32 -13.24 23.29
C ILE A 132 16.61 -13.14 24.11
N GLY A 133 17.15 -11.93 24.29
CA GLY A 133 18.31 -11.68 25.15
C GLY A 133 18.09 -12.16 26.59
N LEU A 134 16.95 -11.80 27.19
CA LEU A 134 16.56 -12.22 28.53
C LEU A 134 16.41 -13.74 28.64
N SER A 135 15.75 -14.38 27.67
CA SER A 135 15.60 -15.85 27.67
C SER A 135 16.93 -16.57 27.61
N THR A 136 17.88 -16.06 26.82
CA THR A 136 19.23 -16.63 26.70
C THR A 136 19.96 -16.52 28.03
N LYS A 137 19.86 -15.36 28.70
CA LYS A 137 20.47 -15.13 30.01
C LYS A 137 19.90 -16.03 31.11
N MET A 138 18.61 -16.31 31.06
CA MET A 138 17.93 -17.20 32.01
C MET A 138 18.07 -18.69 31.66
N ASN A 139 18.90 -19.04 30.67
CA ASN A 139 19.05 -20.41 30.14
C ASN A 139 17.73 -21.04 29.68
N ILE A 140 16.79 -20.23 29.20
CA ILE A 140 15.50 -20.67 28.66
C ILE A 140 15.63 -20.82 27.15
N THR A 141 15.44 -22.05 26.64
CA THR A 141 15.48 -22.31 25.19
C THR A 141 14.33 -21.59 24.47
N ALA A 142 14.63 -20.45 23.83
CA ALA A 142 13.67 -19.71 23.05
C ALA A 142 13.79 -20.03 21.55
N ASN A 143 12.72 -20.54 20.94
CA ASN A 143 12.66 -20.70 19.49
C ASN A 143 12.37 -19.33 18.84
N LYS A 144 13.25 -18.88 17.93
CA LYS A 144 13.11 -17.60 17.21
C LYS A 144 11.79 -17.49 16.43
N LYS A 145 11.14 -18.61 16.10
CA LYS A 145 9.83 -18.67 15.43
C LYS A 145 8.63 -18.36 16.34
N LEU A 146 8.82 -18.29 17.67
CA LEU A 146 7.73 -17.97 18.60
C LEU A 146 7.27 -16.51 18.46
N THR A 147 5.97 -16.28 18.70
CA THR A 147 5.40 -14.93 18.77
C THR A 147 5.93 -14.21 20.02
N LYS A 148 5.91 -12.87 20.02
CA LYS A 148 6.37 -12.04 21.15
C LYS A 148 5.68 -12.44 22.46
N ASN A 149 4.36 -12.66 22.41
CA ASN A 149 3.56 -13.00 23.59
C ASN A 149 3.87 -14.41 24.10
N ALA A 150 4.06 -15.38 23.19
CA ALA A 150 4.45 -16.74 23.58
C ALA A 150 5.86 -16.77 24.21
N LEU A 151 6.77 -15.90 23.75
CA LEU A 151 8.09 -15.75 24.34
C LEU A 151 8.02 -15.13 25.75
N ALA A 152 7.21 -14.08 25.94
CA ALA A 152 6.98 -13.47 27.25
C ALA A 152 6.36 -14.46 28.26
N ASP A 153 5.34 -15.22 27.85
CA ASP A 153 4.69 -16.25 28.67
C ASP A 153 5.67 -17.35 29.09
N ARG A 154 6.54 -17.79 28.18
CA ARG A 154 7.57 -18.80 28.48
C ARG A 154 8.62 -18.29 29.48
N ILE A 155 9.07 -17.04 29.32
CA ILE A 155 10.00 -16.40 30.27
C ILE A 155 9.33 -16.26 31.64
N PHE A 156 8.06 -15.84 31.69
CA PHE A 156 7.30 -15.73 32.92
C PHE A 156 7.19 -17.07 33.65
N LYS A 157 6.71 -18.12 32.96
CA LYS A 157 6.49 -19.46 33.55
C LYS A 157 7.78 -20.09 34.05
N LEU A 158 8.79 -20.19 33.17
CA LEU A 158 10.03 -20.92 33.49
C LEU A 158 11.00 -20.08 34.31
N GLY A 159 11.04 -18.76 34.08
CA GLY A 159 12.02 -17.88 34.69
C GLY A 159 11.61 -17.32 36.05
N PHE A 160 10.30 -17.12 36.29
CA PHE A 160 9.82 -16.42 37.48
C PHE A 160 8.78 -17.23 38.27
N ALA A 161 7.71 -17.70 37.64
CA ALA A 161 6.61 -18.38 38.33
C ALA A 161 7.08 -19.71 38.96
N ASN A 162 7.77 -20.56 38.18
CA ASN A 162 8.29 -21.83 38.70
C ASN A 162 9.33 -21.60 39.79
N LYS A 163 10.30 -20.70 39.57
CA LYS A 163 11.36 -20.40 40.54
C LYS A 163 10.77 -19.93 41.88
N ARG A 164 9.86 -18.95 41.85
CA ARG A 164 9.20 -18.44 43.06
C ARG A 164 8.31 -19.48 43.73
N GLY A 165 7.65 -20.35 42.95
CA GLY A 165 6.90 -21.48 43.50
C GLY A 165 7.79 -22.47 44.27
N TYR A 166 8.96 -22.81 43.73
CA TYR A 166 9.94 -23.65 44.43
C TYR A 166 10.57 -22.95 45.64
N ASP A 167 10.82 -21.65 45.58
CA ASP A 167 11.34 -20.87 46.72
C ASP A 167 10.34 -20.87 47.89
N LEU A 168 9.04 -20.72 47.60
CA LEU A 168 7.96 -20.83 48.59
C LEU A 168 7.87 -22.22 49.22
N LEU A 169 8.00 -23.29 48.41
CA LEU A 169 7.97 -24.67 48.90
C LEU A 169 9.23 -25.07 49.68
N SER A 170 10.37 -24.43 49.41
CA SER A 170 11.65 -24.72 50.07
C SER A 170 11.91 -23.87 51.32
N GLY A 171 10.97 -23.02 51.71
CA GLY A 171 11.08 -22.18 52.91
C GLY A 171 12.17 -21.11 52.83
N LYS A 172 12.72 -20.84 51.64
CA LYS A 172 13.67 -19.75 51.40
C LYS A 172 12.90 -18.45 51.22
N THR A 173 12.45 -17.86 52.32
CA THR A 173 12.08 -16.45 52.35
C THR A 173 13.35 -15.62 52.43
N GLY A 174 13.68 -14.90 51.36
CA GLY A 174 14.65 -13.81 51.32
C GLY A 174 13.96 -12.56 50.80
#